data_AF-W4E8Y6-F1
#
_entry.id   AF-W4E8Y6-F1
#
_cell.length_a   1.000
_cell.length_b   1.000
_cell.length_c   1.000
_cell.angle_alpha   90.00
_cell.angle_beta   90.00
_cell.angle_gamma   90.00
#
_symmetry.space_group_name_H-M   'P 1'
#
loop_
_entity.id
_entity.type
_entity.pdbx_description
1 polymer ?
#
loop_
_entity_poly.entity_id
_entity_poly.type
_entity_poly.pdbx_seq_one_letter_code
_entity_poly.pdbx_strand_id
1 'polypeptide(L)'
;MNEALLEQVKRWHEEDEYQQIVDRILEIPPDARDYECIGQLGRAYNNLGEYGRALEQLLSISKEGGEDPLWQFRIGYSYYHLKQYEQAIHAFERAEELEPGDGDTGRMLEWSREGAQRETREQARRAEALEALKVNREGGGRDLGAFLDYCADFWEDSDYALKEYVSPLPSDELIASVEQEVGYKLPASYIAMMKQHNGGIPRNTCFPVNEPTSWSEDHVAISGIAGIGRDKLYSLCGEVGSRFMIEEWGYPDIGVVFGDCPSAGHDVIMLDYRHCGPEGEPEVIHVDQESNYEITFLAPDYETFIRGLVNEEVYDTSEEDKQEDLRKVGSAPFSPLLQELCDQVTEMDDIEGVIRKICTRIVEKKGHFSLHVDEESTLMYDLQFWLYTSAYPNTSRDQYLEIYSKMIAFGGEFSTGGYAPGFISDWLDERIRQGRIVETEGMLRFTDEAKEQLLEKLKEAEVGGAVDLKPFIIVEQDNGGKSVILSVGNYKTEVFAAREEEGFEGNGYDWGSLAAVFLEEKMPELAGIIHFDPEAGMFCAYSSDAEALVAFATAFKLACEDDVLIRDLFSRAELD
;
A
#
# COMPACT_ATOMS: atom_id res chain seq x y z
N MET A 1 17.01 48.48 14.79
CA MET A 1 18.28 47.84 14.46
C MET A 1 19.10 48.77 13.57
N ASN A 2 20.44 48.78 13.68
CA ASN A 2 21.26 49.51 12.72
C ASN A 2 21.48 48.67 11.44
N GLU A 3 21.79 49.33 10.33
CA GLU A 3 21.89 48.71 9.00
C GLU A 3 22.95 47.59 8.94
N ALA A 4 24.08 47.78 9.61
CA ALA A 4 25.15 46.78 9.67
C ALA A 4 24.71 45.49 10.39
N LEU A 5 23.95 45.61 11.48
CA LEU A 5 23.42 44.45 12.19
C LEU A 5 22.31 43.75 11.38
N LEU A 6 21.44 44.52 10.71
CA LEU A 6 20.40 43.94 9.85
C LEU A 6 21.02 43.11 8.70
N GLU A 7 22.07 43.61 8.06
CA GLU A 7 22.76 42.88 7.00
C GLU A 7 23.42 41.59 7.52
N GLN A 8 24.01 41.64 8.71
CA GLN A 8 24.58 40.45 9.35
C GLN A 8 23.49 39.41 9.68
N VAL A 9 22.32 39.85 10.18
CA VAL A 9 21.17 38.97 10.45
C VAL A 9 20.65 38.31 9.18
N LYS A 10 20.58 39.05 8.07
CA LYS A 10 20.20 38.48 6.77
C LYS A 10 21.17 37.39 6.32
N ARG A 11 22.48 37.64 6.43
CA ARG A 11 23.50 36.65 6.07
C ARG A 11 23.37 35.38 6.92
N TRP A 12 23.25 35.54 8.24
CA TRP A 12 23.03 34.39 9.12
C TRP A 12 21.75 33.64 8.81
N HIS A 13 20.69 34.32 8.40
CA HIS A 13 19.46 33.67 7.99
C HIS A 13 19.66 32.84 6.71
N GLU A 14 20.38 33.37 5.72
CA GLU A 14 20.73 32.65 4.49
C GLU A 14 21.68 31.47 4.74
N GLU A 15 22.48 31.53 5.81
CA GLU A 15 23.40 30.49 6.26
C GLU A 15 22.75 29.49 7.25
N ASP A 16 21.42 29.58 7.49
CA ASP A 16 20.66 28.82 8.50
C ASP A 16 21.20 28.93 9.95
N GLU A 17 21.98 29.98 10.25
CA GLU A 17 22.58 30.25 11.55
C GLU A 17 21.59 30.96 12.50
N TYR A 18 20.39 30.42 12.66
CA TYR A 18 19.29 31.07 13.39
C TYR A 18 19.60 31.31 14.87
N GLN A 19 20.33 30.40 15.52
CA GLN A 19 20.75 30.58 16.91
C GLN A 19 21.67 31.82 17.08
N GLN A 20 22.53 32.11 16.10
CA GLN A 20 23.40 33.30 16.16
C GLN A 20 22.58 34.59 16.08
N ILE A 21 21.50 34.60 15.29
CA ILE A 21 20.55 35.72 15.22
C ILE A 21 19.92 35.94 16.59
N VAL A 22 19.42 34.86 17.22
CA VAL A 22 18.81 34.90 18.56
C VAL A 22 19.80 35.47 19.56
N ASP A 23 20.98 34.86 19.69
CA ASP A 23 22.00 35.26 20.67
C ASP A 23 22.38 36.73 20.50
N ARG A 24 22.61 37.15 19.26
CA ARG A 24 23.04 38.52 18.96
C ARG A 24 21.95 39.56 19.26
N ILE A 25 20.68 39.27 18.97
CA ILE A 25 19.59 40.20 19.29
C ILE A 25 19.35 40.24 20.81
N LEU A 26 19.52 39.11 21.50
CA LEU A 26 19.35 39.04 22.95
C LEU A 26 20.39 39.84 23.75
N GLU A 27 21.58 40.10 23.19
CA GLU A 27 22.58 41.02 23.77
C GLU A 27 22.08 42.48 23.84
N ILE A 28 21.10 42.85 23.01
CA ILE A 28 20.47 44.16 23.07
C ILE A 28 19.50 44.16 24.27
N PRO A 29 19.58 45.14 25.19
CA PRO A 29 18.62 45.26 26.30
C PRO A 29 17.17 45.27 25.80
N PRO A 30 16.22 44.60 26.49
CA PRO A 30 14.83 44.48 26.02
C PRO A 30 14.15 45.83 25.70
N ASP A 31 14.44 46.87 26.48
CA ASP A 31 13.93 48.24 26.29
C ASP A 31 14.57 48.99 25.10
N ALA A 32 15.69 48.50 24.58
CA ALA A 32 16.38 49.04 23.42
C ALA A 32 16.13 48.24 22.12
N ARG A 33 15.36 47.13 22.19
CA ARG A 33 14.95 46.37 21.00
C ARG A 33 13.77 47.07 20.36
N ASP A 34 13.95 47.52 19.12
CA ASP A 34 12.88 48.09 18.33
C ASP A 34 12.12 47.01 17.54
N TYR A 35 11.09 47.44 16.82
CA TYR A 35 10.24 46.60 15.99
C TYR A 35 11.02 45.60 15.12
N GLU A 36 12.05 46.08 14.42
CA GLU A 36 12.86 45.24 13.52
C GLU A 36 13.68 44.19 14.29
N CYS A 37 14.25 44.55 15.45
CA CYS A 37 14.93 43.58 16.30
C CYS A 37 13.97 42.45 16.75
N ILE A 38 12.77 42.82 17.21
CA ILE A 38 11.79 41.85 17.71
C ILE A 38 11.23 41.00 16.57
N GLY A 39 10.98 41.60 15.40
CA GLY A 39 10.55 40.89 14.20
C GLY A 39 11.55 39.82 13.74
N GLN A 40 12.85 40.15 13.69
CA GLN A 40 13.89 39.18 13.32
C GLN A 40 14.09 38.11 14.41
N LEU A 41 13.95 38.47 15.69
CA LEU A 41 14.00 37.51 16.79
C LEU A 41 12.85 36.49 16.70
N GLY A 42 11.62 36.95 16.44
CA GLY A 42 10.47 36.07 16.22
C GLY A 42 10.66 35.13 15.02
N ARG A 43 11.19 35.66 13.91
CA ARG A 43 11.53 34.84 12.73
C ARG A 43 12.57 33.77 13.05
N ALA A 44 13.64 34.13 13.76
CA ALA A 44 14.68 33.19 14.13
C ALA A 44 14.15 32.09 15.08
N TYR A 45 13.31 32.45 16.05
CA TYR A 45 12.66 31.44 16.92
C TYR A 45 11.72 30.52 16.14
N ASN A 46 10.94 31.02 15.19
CA ASN A 46 10.11 30.17 14.32
C ASN A 46 10.97 29.15 13.56
N ASN A 47 12.11 29.59 13.01
CA ASN A 47 13.01 28.70 12.28
C ASN A 47 13.75 27.70 13.17
N LEU A 48 13.90 28.00 14.46
CA LEU A 48 14.43 27.07 15.47
C LEU A 48 13.36 26.09 16.00
N GLY A 49 12.10 26.20 15.56
CA GLY A 49 10.98 25.43 16.10
C GLY A 49 10.50 25.91 17.48
N GLU A 50 11.01 27.04 17.98
CA GLU A 50 10.63 27.60 19.27
C GLU A 50 9.39 28.50 19.16
N TYR A 51 8.30 27.96 18.58
CA TYR A 51 7.11 28.72 18.17
C TYR A 51 6.45 29.50 19.32
N GLY A 52 6.43 28.94 20.53
CA GLY A 52 5.89 29.63 21.71
C GLY A 52 6.67 30.90 22.07
N ARG A 53 8.00 30.85 21.99
CA ARG A 53 8.88 32.01 22.23
C ARG A 53 8.81 33.00 21.08
N ALA A 54 8.72 32.52 19.85
CA ALA A 54 8.48 33.36 18.69
C ALA A 54 7.21 34.18 18.86
N LEU A 55 6.10 33.52 19.20
CA LEU A 55 4.80 34.13 19.39
C LEU A 55 4.80 35.14 20.55
N GLU A 56 5.43 34.80 21.69
CA GLU A 56 5.59 35.73 22.82
C GLU A 56 6.27 37.03 22.40
N GLN A 57 7.40 36.94 21.67
CA GLN A 57 8.13 38.12 21.21
C GLN A 57 7.31 38.91 20.18
N LEU A 58 6.72 38.25 19.19
CA LEU A 58 5.94 38.91 18.13
C LEU A 58 4.69 39.61 18.67
N LEU A 59 3.99 39.01 19.63
CA LEU A 59 2.80 39.64 20.24
C LEU A 59 3.14 40.90 21.05
N SER A 60 4.37 41.04 21.55
CA SER A 60 4.82 42.24 22.26
C SER A 60 4.80 43.51 21.40
N ILE A 61 4.89 43.36 20.07
CA ILE A 61 4.86 44.44 19.06
C ILE A 61 3.56 44.46 18.24
N SER A 62 2.51 43.74 18.68
CA SER A 62 1.24 43.59 17.95
C SER A 62 0.57 44.91 17.54
N LYS A 63 0.72 45.97 18.35
CA LYS A 63 0.17 47.30 18.03
C LYS A 63 0.83 47.92 16.78
N GLU A 64 2.11 47.66 16.56
CA GLU A 64 2.87 48.17 15.42
C GLU A 64 2.77 47.21 14.23
N GLY A 65 2.75 45.90 14.48
CA GLY A 65 2.76 44.86 13.45
C GLY A 65 1.42 44.51 12.82
N GLY A 66 0.29 44.97 13.38
CA GLY A 66 -1.05 44.59 12.88
C GLY A 66 -1.32 44.93 11.40
N GLU A 67 -0.61 45.92 10.85
CA GLU A 67 -0.68 46.34 9.44
C GLU A 67 0.56 45.91 8.63
N ASP A 68 1.42 45.06 9.17
CA ASP A 68 2.60 44.50 8.49
C ASP A 68 2.31 43.05 8.04
N PRO A 69 2.25 42.76 6.73
CA PRO A 69 1.98 41.42 6.23
C PRO A 69 3.02 40.39 6.69
N LEU A 70 4.30 40.77 6.83
CA LEU A 70 5.35 39.84 7.29
C LEU A 70 5.19 39.51 8.77
N TRP A 71 4.74 40.45 9.59
CA TRP A 71 4.43 40.19 10.99
C TRP A 71 3.22 39.26 11.12
N GLN A 72 2.16 39.52 10.35
CA GLN A 72 0.97 38.65 10.29
C GLN A 72 1.33 37.23 9.86
N PHE A 73 2.15 37.08 8.82
CA PHE A 73 2.65 35.78 8.39
C PHE A 73 3.43 35.07 9.52
N ARG A 74 4.33 35.78 10.20
CA ARG A 74 5.18 35.19 11.26
C ARG A 74 4.37 34.73 12.47
N ILE A 75 3.36 35.49 12.91
CA ILE A 75 2.48 35.03 14.00
C ILE A 75 1.57 33.90 13.54
N GLY A 76 1.08 33.93 12.29
CA GLY A 76 0.30 32.85 11.70
C GLY A 76 1.10 31.56 11.65
N TYR A 77 2.37 31.64 11.25
CA TYR A 77 3.30 30.51 11.22
C TYR A 77 3.51 29.93 12.64
N SER A 78 3.73 30.78 13.65
CA SER A 78 3.82 30.33 15.04
C SER A 78 2.52 29.66 15.51
N TYR A 79 1.35 30.26 15.22
CA TYR A 79 0.05 29.70 15.59
C TYR A 79 -0.20 28.34 14.94
N TYR A 80 0.12 28.20 13.64
CA TYR A 80 -0.04 26.96 12.88
C TYR A 80 0.75 25.81 13.53
N HIS A 81 2.04 26.00 13.80
CA HIS A 81 2.86 24.97 14.42
C HIS A 81 2.53 24.70 15.90
N LEU A 82 1.86 25.64 16.57
CA LEU A 82 1.26 25.45 17.89
C LEU A 82 -0.12 24.77 17.83
N LYS A 83 -0.57 24.35 16.64
CA LYS A 83 -1.90 23.76 16.36
C LYS A 83 -3.06 24.68 16.76
N GLN A 84 -2.83 25.98 16.76
CA GLN A 84 -3.86 27.01 17.00
C GLN A 84 -4.39 27.51 15.66
N TYR A 85 -5.06 26.61 14.94
CA TYR A 85 -5.37 26.81 13.53
C TYR A 85 -6.29 28.01 13.27
N GLU A 86 -7.26 28.28 14.13
CA GLU A 86 -8.19 29.40 14.00
C GLU A 86 -7.46 30.74 14.08
N GLN A 87 -6.53 30.88 15.03
CA GLN A 87 -5.66 32.05 15.13
C GLN A 87 -4.72 32.16 13.92
N ALA A 88 -4.20 31.04 13.42
CA ALA A 88 -3.36 31.01 12.24
C ALA A 88 -4.13 31.47 10.99
N ILE A 89 -5.34 30.94 10.78
CA ILE A 89 -6.25 31.34 9.70
C ILE A 89 -6.48 32.85 9.74
N HIS A 90 -6.85 33.42 10.90
CA HIS A 90 -7.06 34.86 11.03
C HIS A 90 -5.83 35.69 10.69
N ALA A 91 -4.64 35.26 11.12
CA ALA A 91 -3.39 35.94 10.83
C ALA A 91 -3.04 35.87 9.33
N PHE A 92 -3.17 34.70 8.70
CA PHE A 92 -2.89 34.53 7.28
C PHE A 92 -3.93 35.22 6.38
N GLU A 93 -5.20 35.22 6.75
CA GLU A 93 -6.23 36.02 6.05
C GLU A 93 -5.88 37.51 6.11
N ARG A 94 -5.41 38.00 7.27
CA ARG A 94 -4.97 39.39 7.39
C ARG A 94 -3.70 39.68 6.58
N ALA A 95 -2.76 38.75 6.50
CA ALA A 95 -1.58 38.86 5.65
C ALA A 95 -1.97 38.96 4.16
N GLU A 96 -2.86 38.08 3.69
CA GLU A 96 -3.36 38.06 2.30
C GLU A 96 -4.16 39.34 1.97
N GLU A 97 -4.91 39.89 2.92
CA GLU A 97 -5.59 41.19 2.74
C GLU A 97 -4.61 42.36 2.55
N LEU A 98 -3.49 42.35 3.28
CA LEU A 98 -2.47 43.39 3.25
C LEU A 98 -1.56 43.27 2.03
N GLU A 99 -1.20 42.05 1.64
CA GLU A 99 -0.36 41.73 0.49
C GLU A 99 -0.95 40.52 -0.28
N PRO A 100 -1.87 40.75 -1.23
CA PRO A 100 -2.52 39.68 -1.97
C PRO A 100 -1.56 38.97 -2.94
N GLY A 101 -1.73 37.65 -3.08
CA GLY A 101 -0.99 36.85 -4.05
C GLY A 101 0.41 36.42 -3.63
N ASP A 102 0.72 36.49 -2.33
CA ASP A 102 1.89 35.81 -1.77
C ASP A 102 1.63 34.30 -1.70
N GLY A 103 2.42 33.53 -2.46
CA GLY A 103 2.24 32.09 -2.59
C GLY A 103 2.43 31.32 -1.28
N ASP A 104 3.30 31.82 -0.40
CA ASP A 104 3.58 31.19 0.90
C ASP A 104 2.43 31.43 1.88
N THR A 105 1.93 32.67 1.97
CA THR A 105 0.72 33.00 2.76
C THR A 105 -0.49 32.18 2.34
N GLY A 106 -0.75 32.09 1.03
CA GLY A 106 -1.87 31.31 0.50
C GLY A 106 -1.80 29.83 0.88
N ARG A 107 -0.61 29.21 0.77
CA ARG A 107 -0.40 27.81 1.14
C ARG A 107 -0.57 27.57 2.65
N MET A 108 0.00 28.43 3.48
CA MET A 108 -0.14 28.31 4.94
C MET A 108 -1.58 28.50 5.41
N LEU A 109 -2.34 29.40 4.75
CA LEU A 109 -3.77 29.57 5.01
C LEU A 109 -4.57 28.29 4.67
N GLU A 110 -4.28 27.67 3.53
CA GLU A 110 -4.91 26.39 3.13
C GLU A 110 -4.61 25.29 4.14
N TRP A 111 -3.34 25.07 4.48
CA TRP A 111 -2.94 24.08 5.50
C TRP A 111 -3.53 24.36 6.87
N SER A 112 -3.67 25.63 7.26
CA SER A 112 -4.32 25.99 8.53
C SER A 112 -5.82 25.66 8.51
N ARG A 113 -6.50 25.86 7.38
CA ARG A 113 -7.92 25.48 7.21
C ARG A 113 -8.11 23.97 7.22
N GLU A 114 -7.22 23.22 6.57
CA GLU A 114 -7.22 21.76 6.60
C GLU A 114 -6.99 21.24 8.02
N GLY A 115 -6.02 21.82 8.75
CA GLY A 115 -5.76 21.50 10.15
C GLY A 115 -6.97 21.74 11.06
N ALA A 116 -7.62 22.91 10.95
CA ALA A 116 -8.84 23.22 11.71
C ALA A 116 -10.01 22.26 11.39
N GLN A 117 -10.17 21.90 10.10
CA GLN A 117 -11.18 20.92 9.69
C GLN A 117 -10.88 19.54 10.27
N ARG A 118 -9.62 19.09 10.21
CA ARG A 118 -9.18 17.82 10.81
C ARG A 118 -9.50 17.79 12.30
N GLU A 119 -9.11 18.82 13.04
CA GLU A 119 -9.38 18.91 14.49
C GLU A 119 -10.89 18.85 14.78
N THR A 120 -11.72 19.55 14.00
CA THR A 120 -13.17 19.51 14.13
C THR A 120 -13.74 18.10 13.90
N ARG A 121 -13.28 17.39 12.85
CA ARG A 121 -13.70 16.02 12.54
C ARG A 121 -13.31 15.05 13.66
N GLU A 122 -12.10 15.18 14.18
CA GLU A 122 -11.62 14.37 15.29
C GLU A 122 -12.42 14.60 16.58
N GLN A 123 -12.69 15.86 16.92
CA GLN A 123 -13.52 16.21 18.08
C GLN A 123 -14.94 15.64 17.95
N ALA A 124 -15.54 15.72 16.76
CA ALA A 124 -16.87 15.15 16.50
C ALA A 124 -16.87 13.62 16.65
N ARG A 125 -15.89 12.93 16.07
CA ARG A 125 -15.73 11.47 16.17
C ARG A 125 -15.54 11.02 17.62
N ARG A 126 -14.69 11.73 18.37
CA ARG A 126 -14.51 11.49 19.81
C ARG A 126 -15.81 11.65 20.57
N ALA A 127 -16.57 12.72 20.31
CA ALA A 127 -17.85 12.96 20.97
C ALA A 127 -18.89 11.86 20.66
N GLU A 128 -18.97 11.43 19.40
CA GLU A 128 -19.84 10.33 18.97
C GLU A 128 -19.47 9.01 19.66
N ALA A 129 -18.18 8.66 19.69
CA ALA A 129 -17.70 7.44 20.34
C ALA A 129 -17.99 7.44 21.85
N LEU A 130 -17.77 8.58 22.52
CA LEU A 130 -18.10 8.74 23.95
C LEU A 130 -19.61 8.63 24.21
N GLU A 131 -20.45 9.13 23.31
CA GLU A 131 -21.90 9.03 23.45
C GLU A 131 -22.39 7.60 23.24
N ALA A 132 -21.90 6.91 22.21
CA ALA A 132 -22.18 5.50 21.97
C ALA A 132 -21.78 4.63 23.18
N LEU A 133 -20.63 4.93 23.78
CA LEU A 133 -20.15 4.25 24.98
C LEU A 133 -21.06 4.47 26.20
N LYS A 134 -21.59 5.68 26.40
CA LYS A 134 -22.55 5.96 27.49
C LYS A 134 -23.83 5.16 27.31
N VAL A 135 -24.40 5.16 26.10
CA VAL A 135 -25.63 4.42 25.77
C VAL A 135 -25.46 2.93 26.06
N ASN A 136 -24.32 2.34 25.68
CA ASN A 136 -24.02 0.93 25.95
C ASN A 136 -23.96 0.65 27.46
N ARG A 137 -23.33 1.53 28.26
CA ARG A 137 -23.20 1.36 29.71
C ARG A 137 -24.50 1.56 30.48
N GLU A 138 -25.42 2.39 29.99
CA GLU A 138 -26.76 2.55 30.58
C GLU A 138 -27.67 1.34 30.32
N GLY A 139 -27.46 0.62 29.21
CA GLY A 139 -28.20 -0.60 28.84
C GLY A 139 -27.74 -1.88 29.56
N GLY A 140 -26.54 -1.87 30.14
CA GLY A 140 -25.94 -2.94 30.93
C GLY A 140 -24.53 -2.52 31.33
N GLY A 141 -24.21 -2.51 32.63
CA GLY A 141 -22.89 -2.07 33.10
C GLY A 141 -21.73 -2.86 32.47
N ARG A 142 -20.48 -2.37 32.64
CA ARG A 142 -19.28 -3.05 32.12
C ARG A 142 -19.25 -4.53 32.52
N ASP A 143 -19.59 -5.41 31.58
CA ASP A 143 -19.48 -6.84 31.75
C ASP A 143 -18.08 -7.29 31.35
N LEU A 144 -17.18 -7.23 32.32
CA LEU A 144 -15.81 -7.67 32.15
C LEU A 144 -15.73 -9.16 31.80
N GLY A 145 -16.73 -9.97 32.18
CA GLY A 145 -16.81 -11.37 31.79
C GLY A 145 -16.94 -11.52 30.27
N ALA A 146 -17.91 -10.81 29.67
CA ALA A 146 -18.10 -10.80 28.22
C ALA A 146 -16.89 -10.23 27.45
N PHE A 147 -16.15 -9.29 28.05
CA PHE A 147 -14.88 -8.81 27.48
C PHE A 147 -13.80 -9.89 27.49
N LEU A 148 -13.64 -10.58 28.61
CA LEU A 148 -12.65 -11.65 28.72
C LEU A 148 -13.01 -12.87 27.84
N ASP A 149 -14.29 -13.19 27.68
CA ASP A 149 -14.75 -14.23 26.75
C ASP A 149 -14.39 -13.87 25.30
N TYR A 150 -14.52 -12.58 24.92
CA TYR A 150 -14.05 -12.10 23.62
C TYR A 150 -12.52 -12.24 23.47
N CYS A 151 -11.76 -12.00 24.54
CA CYS A 151 -10.30 -12.06 24.52
C CYS A 151 -9.73 -13.49 24.50
N ALA A 152 -10.56 -14.53 24.58
CA ALA A 152 -10.10 -15.91 24.77
C ALA A 152 -9.22 -16.46 23.62
N ASP A 153 -9.40 -15.99 22.38
CA ASP A 153 -8.59 -16.36 21.20
C ASP A 153 -7.93 -15.13 20.55
N PHE A 154 -7.63 -14.12 21.38
CA PHE A 154 -7.13 -12.84 20.89
C PHE A 154 -5.63 -12.86 20.54
N TRP A 155 -4.84 -13.69 21.22
CA TRP A 155 -3.38 -13.68 21.14
C TRP A 155 -2.82 -14.69 20.13
N GLU A 156 -1.72 -14.30 19.47
CA GLU A 156 -0.88 -15.17 18.66
C GLU A 156 0.45 -15.44 19.37
N ASP A 157 0.52 -16.56 20.09
CA ASP A 157 1.70 -16.98 20.85
C ASP A 157 2.79 -17.61 19.98
N SER A 158 3.41 -16.79 19.14
CA SER A 158 4.66 -17.18 18.45
C SER A 158 5.84 -17.25 19.44
N ASP A 159 6.92 -17.95 19.07
CA ASP A 159 8.15 -18.02 19.87
C ASP A 159 8.70 -16.62 20.19
N TYR A 160 8.56 -15.68 19.24
CA TYR A 160 8.95 -14.28 19.42
C TYR A 160 8.04 -13.58 20.43
N ALA A 161 6.71 -13.69 20.29
CA ALA A 161 5.75 -13.09 21.22
C ALA A 161 6.02 -13.54 22.67
N LEU A 162 6.17 -14.84 22.88
CA LEU A 162 6.45 -15.44 24.19
C LEU A 162 7.78 -14.94 24.80
N LYS A 163 8.78 -14.71 23.94
CA LYS A 163 10.09 -14.24 24.36
C LYS A 163 10.08 -12.76 24.72
N GLU A 164 9.52 -11.91 23.87
CA GLU A 164 9.68 -10.46 23.95
C GLU A 164 8.54 -9.71 24.65
N TYR A 165 7.31 -10.27 24.69
CA TYR A 165 6.13 -9.59 25.25
C TYR A 165 5.53 -10.33 26.47
N VAL A 166 5.37 -11.65 26.40
CA VAL A 166 4.53 -12.38 27.37
C VAL A 166 5.22 -12.58 28.71
N SER A 167 4.75 -11.87 29.74
CA SER A 167 5.26 -11.93 31.11
C SER A 167 4.47 -12.93 31.98
N PRO A 168 4.96 -13.33 33.17
CA PRO A 168 4.13 -14.03 34.15
C PRO A 168 2.89 -13.19 34.54
N LEU A 169 1.79 -13.86 34.90
CA LEU A 169 0.55 -13.17 35.28
C LEU A 169 0.78 -12.19 36.45
N PRO A 170 0.28 -10.95 36.37
CA PRO A 170 0.62 -9.91 37.32
C PRO A 170 -0.15 -10.08 38.63
N SER A 171 0.55 -9.93 39.76
CA SER A 171 -0.07 -9.84 41.08
C SER A 171 -0.59 -8.42 41.34
N ASP A 172 -1.50 -8.27 42.31
CA ASP A 172 -2.01 -6.95 42.71
C ASP A 172 -0.90 -6.02 43.22
N GLU A 173 0.13 -6.58 43.86
CA GLU A 173 1.32 -5.84 44.31
C GLU A 173 2.16 -5.35 43.11
N LEU A 174 2.33 -6.18 42.08
CA LEU A 174 3.03 -5.78 40.86
C LEU A 174 2.26 -4.70 40.12
N ILE A 175 0.94 -4.84 39.99
CA ILE A 175 0.08 -3.85 39.35
C ILE A 175 0.20 -2.50 40.06
N ALA A 176 0.03 -2.46 41.38
CA ALA A 176 0.15 -1.22 42.16
C ALA A 176 1.54 -0.58 42.02
N SER A 177 2.59 -1.39 41.96
CA SER A 177 3.96 -0.94 41.74
C SER A 177 4.17 -0.34 40.34
N VAL A 178 3.60 -0.95 39.29
CA VAL A 178 3.68 -0.42 37.91
C VAL A 178 2.89 0.87 37.78
N GLU A 179 1.65 0.92 38.30
CA GLU A 179 0.84 2.15 38.33
C GLU A 179 1.56 3.31 39.01
N GLN A 180 2.28 3.05 40.12
CA GLN A 180 3.08 4.06 40.81
C GLN A 180 4.22 4.61 39.94
N GLU A 181 4.87 3.75 39.14
CA GLU A 181 6.01 4.10 38.30
C GLU A 181 5.59 4.84 37.03
N VAL A 182 4.52 4.37 36.38
CA VAL A 182 3.95 5.08 35.23
C VAL A 182 3.15 6.31 35.65
N GLY A 183 2.71 6.42 36.91
CA GLY A 183 2.03 7.59 37.45
C GLY A 183 0.52 7.67 37.17
N TYR A 184 -0.07 6.59 36.65
CA TYR A 184 -1.46 6.52 36.21
C TYR A 184 -2.11 5.22 36.66
N LYS A 185 -3.43 5.25 36.91
CA LYS A 185 -4.25 4.06 37.12
C LYS A 185 -4.55 3.37 35.80
N LEU A 186 -4.21 2.08 35.70
CA LEU A 186 -4.45 1.31 34.49
C LEU A 186 -5.94 0.99 34.34
N PRO A 187 -6.47 0.94 33.10
CA PRO A 187 -7.87 0.57 32.85
C PRO A 187 -8.22 -0.79 33.46
N ALA A 188 -9.43 -0.92 34.00
CA ALA A 188 -9.89 -2.18 34.59
C ALA A 188 -9.94 -3.32 33.56
N SER A 189 -10.30 -3.00 32.31
CA SER A 189 -10.28 -3.94 31.17
C SER A 189 -8.86 -4.39 30.84
N TYR A 190 -7.90 -3.46 30.83
CA TYR A 190 -6.48 -3.76 30.64
C TYR A 190 -5.98 -4.74 31.71
N ILE A 191 -6.16 -4.41 32.99
CA ILE A 191 -5.71 -5.27 34.11
C ILE A 191 -6.34 -6.66 34.02
N ALA A 192 -7.63 -6.75 33.70
CA ALA A 192 -8.33 -8.02 33.63
C ALA A 192 -7.81 -8.91 32.50
N MET A 193 -7.56 -8.32 31.32
CA MET A 193 -6.96 -9.02 30.18
C MET A 193 -5.56 -9.50 30.52
N MET A 194 -4.74 -8.64 31.13
CA MET A 194 -3.36 -8.98 31.54
C MET A 194 -3.30 -10.07 32.62
N LYS A 195 -4.36 -10.22 33.43
CA LYS A 195 -4.50 -11.32 34.39
C LYS A 195 -4.85 -12.67 33.74
N GLN A 196 -5.26 -12.69 32.46
CA GLN A 196 -5.41 -13.91 31.68
C GLN A 196 -4.17 -14.20 30.82
N HIS A 197 -3.59 -13.16 30.23
CA HIS A 197 -2.41 -13.25 29.36
C HIS A 197 -1.68 -11.89 29.38
N ASN A 198 -0.46 -11.84 29.96
CA ASN A 198 0.19 -10.60 30.36
C ASN A 198 1.13 -10.03 29.28
N GLY A 199 0.50 -9.43 28.27
CA GLY A 199 1.16 -8.86 27.09
C GLY A 199 1.38 -9.90 26.00
N GLY A 200 1.49 -9.47 24.75
CA GLY A 200 1.59 -10.38 23.61
C GLY A 200 1.36 -9.69 22.27
N ILE A 201 1.24 -10.49 21.22
CA ILE A 201 0.89 -10.04 19.87
C ILE A 201 -0.54 -10.48 19.58
N PRO A 202 -1.45 -9.59 19.19
CA PRO A 202 -2.81 -9.96 18.84
C PRO A 202 -2.90 -10.60 17.45
N ARG A 203 -3.91 -11.43 17.20
CA ARG A 203 -4.22 -11.94 15.84
C ARG A 203 -4.75 -10.85 14.90
N ASN A 204 -5.40 -9.84 15.47
CA ASN A 204 -5.90 -8.68 14.78
C ASN A 204 -5.05 -7.48 15.19
N THR A 205 -4.33 -6.91 14.24
CA THR A 205 -3.27 -5.93 14.48
C THR A 205 -3.62 -4.54 13.97
N CYS A 206 -4.69 -4.38 13.18
CA CYS A 206 -5.04 -3.09 12.57
C CYS A 206 -6.28 -2.48 13.23
N PHE A 207 -6.26 -1.16 13.45
CA PHE A 207 -7.40 -0.39 13.90
C PHE A 207 -7.80 0.61 12.80
N PRO A 208 -9.02 0.54 12.26
CA PRO A 208 -9.47 1.44 11.20
C PRO A 208 -9.49 2.90 11.65
N VAL A 209 -9.00 3.80 10.81
CA VAL A 209 -9.11 5.25 10.96
C VAL A 209 -9.61 5.88 9.66
N ASN A 210 -10.22 7.06 9.73
CA ASN A 210 -10.71 7.77 8.55
C ASN A 210 -9.82 8.97 8.18
N GLU A 211 -8.71 9.15 8.90
CA GLU A 211 -7.72 10.20 8.66
C GLU A 211 -6.38 9.49 8.41
N PRO A 212 -5.64 9.88 7.36
CA PRO A 212 -4.33 9.32 7.10
C PRO A 212 -3.34 9.55 8.24
N THR A 213 -2.48 8.57 8.47
CA THR A 213 -1.25 8.68 9.25
C THR A 213 -0.05 8.93 8.33
N SER A 214 1.16 9.03 8.88
CA SER A 214 2.39 9.15 8.07
C SER A 214 2.62 8.01 7.09
N TRP A 215 2.07 6.82 7.36
CA TRP A 215 2.36 5.60 6.61
C TRP A 215 1.13 4.86 6.05
N SER A 216 -0.08 5.18 6.51
CA SER A 216 -1.32 4.54 6.03
C SER A 216 -2.45 5.56 5.84
N GLU A 217 -3.31 5.34 4.84
CA GLU A 217 -4.44 6.22 4.53
C GLU A 217 -5.65 5.98 5.44
N ASP A 218 -5.82 4.77 5.98
CA ASP A 218 -7.10 4.30 6.54
C ASP A 218 -6.99 3.39 7.79
N HIS A 219 -5.79 3.18 8.33
CA HIS A 219 -5.61 2.41 9.56
C HIS A 219 -4.34 2.78 10.33
N VAL A 220 -4.31 2.37 11.59
CA VAL A 220 -3.09 2.23 12.40
C VAL A 220 -2.85 0.76 12.69
N ALA A 221 -1.60 0.34 12.82
CA ALA A 221 -1.23 -1.03 13.15
C ALA A 221 -0.47 -1.10 14.47
N ILE A 222 -0.63 -2.22 15.17
CA ILE A 222 0.15 -2.59 16.34
C ILE A 222 0.92 -3.88 16.08
N SER A 223 2.16 -3.94 16.56
CA SER A 223 3.01 -5.13 16.56
C SER A 223 2.92 -5.89 17.88
N GLY A 224 2.41 -5.26 18.94
CA GLY A 224 2.19 -5.92 20.22
C GLY A 224 1.59 -5.02 21.27
N ILE A 225 1.12 -5.65 22.35
CA ILE A 225 0.56 -5.00 23.52
C ILE A 225 1.44 -5.33 24.72
N ALA A 226 1.85 -4.30 25.45
CA ALA A 226 2.72 -4.40 26.61
C ALA A 226 2.05 -5.18 27.75
N GLY A 227 2.82 -6.04 28.41
CA GLY A 227 2.43 -6.65 29.69
C GLY A 227 2.65 -5.68 30.86
N ILE A 228 1.91 -5.90 31.96
CA ILE A 228 2.16 -5.27 33.26
C ILE A 228 3.39 -5.93 33.88
N GLY A 229 4.55 -5.26 33.80
CA GLY A 229 5.81 -5.84 34.27
C GLY A 229 7.02 -4.98 33.95
N ARG A 230 8.19 -5.57 34.19
CA ARG A 230 9.54 -5.01 33.96
C ARG A 230 10.52 -6.03 33.37
N ASP A 231 10.09 -7.27 33.24
CA ASP A 231 10.94 -8.42 32.92
C ASP A 231 11.13 -8.63 31.42
N LYS A 232 10.29 -7.99 30.61
CA LYS A 232 10.31 -8.08 29.15
C LYS A 232 10.69 -6.75 28.52
N LEU A 233 11.31 -6.82 27.35
CA LEU A 233 11.72 -5.66 26.56
C LEU A 233 10.55 -4.68 26.37
N TYR A 234 9.41 -5.19 25.92
CA TYR A 234 8.18 -4.43 25.63
C TYR A 234 7.15 -4.44 26.77
N SER A 235 7.52 -4.78 28.00
CA SER A 235 6.61 -4.57 29.15
C SER A 235 6.43 -3.08 29.47
N LEU A 236 5.36 -2.70 30.15
CA LEU A 236 5.05 -1.28 30.45
C LEU A 236 6.23 -0.53 31.10
N CYS A 237 6.97 -1.20 31.98
CA CYS A 237 8.18 -0.69 32.64
C CYS A 237 9.44 -1.46 32.19
N GLY A 238 9.42 -2.00 30.96
CA GLY A 238 10.56 -2.64 30.32
C GLY A 238 11.59 -1.64 29.79
N GLU A 239 12.66 -2.16 29.19
CA GLU A 239 13.76 -1.34 28.66
C GLU A 239 13.31 -0.36 27.55
N VAL A 240 12.34 -0.77 26.72
CA VAL A 240 11.68 0.11 25.74
C VAL A 240 10.21 0.37 26.10
N GLY A 241 9.90 0.35 27.40
CA GLY A 241 8.56 0.59 27.92
C GLY A 241 8.13 2.07 27.91
N SER A 242 7.02 2.37 28.58
CA SER A 242 6.36 3.67 28.49
C SER A 242 7.24 4.85 28.89
N ARG A 243 8.05 4.71 29.94
CA ARG A 243 8.90 5.81 30.40
C ARG A 243 10.07 6.07 29.45
N PHE A 244 10.64 5.03 28.84
CA PHE A 244 11.66 5.17 27.82
C PHE A 244 11.14 5.95 26.60
N MET A 245 9.95 5.60 26.10
CA MET A 245 9.37 6.30 24.95
C MET A 245 9.11 7.79 25.26
N ILE A 246 8.62 8.10 26.46
CA ILE A 246 8.35 9.49 26.87
C ILE A 246 9.66 10.28 27.08
N GLU A 247 10.61 9.73 27.84
CA GLU A 247 11.79 10.46 28.31
C GLU A 247 12.91 10.51 27.26
N GLU A 248 13.14 9.42 26.54
CA GLU A 248 14.25 9.30 25.59
C GLU A 248 13.81 9.58 24.14
N TRP A 249 12.58 9.20 23.77
CA TRP A 249 12.02 9.46 22.43
C TRP A 249 11.14 10.71 22.35
N GLY A 250 10.93 11.41 23.47
CA GLY A 250 10.24 12.70 23.49
C GLY A 250 8.72 12.63 23.27
N TYR A 251 8.12 11.45 23.37
CA TYR A 251 6.65 11.32 23.31
C TYR A 251 5.99 12.11 24.45
N PRO A 252 4.76 12.62 24.26
CA PRO A 252 4.11 13.47 25.23
C PRO A 252 3.86 12.75 26.56
N ASP A 253 4.26 13.37 27.68
CA ASP A 253 3.99 12.88 29.05
C ASP A 253 2.53 13.17 29.47
N ILE A 254 1.60 12.50 28.78
CA ILE A 254 0.15 12.68 28.96
C ILE A 254 -0.57 11.39 29.38
N GLY A 255 0.18 10.30 29.56
CA GLY A 255 -0.38 9.00 29.85
C GLY A 255 0.62 7.84 29.75
N VAL A 256 0.14 6.69 29.29
CA VAL A 256 0.91 5.44 29.28
C VAL A 256 0.99 4.87 27.86
N VAL A 257 2.21 4.68 27.34
CA VAL A 257 2.44 3.94 26.10
C VAL A 257 2.26 2.45 26.38
N PHE A 258 1.38 1.78 25.62
CA PHE A 258 1.09 0.36 25.83
C PHE A 258 1.07 -0.47 24.54
N GLY A 259 0.92 0.16 23.37
CA GLY A 259 0.96 -0.53 22.08
C GLY A 259 2.21 -0.14 21.31
N ASP A 260 2.94 -1.16 20.89
CA ASP A 260 4.08 -1.05 19.96
C ASP A 260 3.57 -1.11 18.52
N CYS A 261 4.25 -0.41 17.61
CA CYS A 261 3.84 -0.28 16.21
C CYS A 261 4.95 -0.76 15.26
N PRO A 262 4.62 -1.18 14.02
CA PRO A 262 5.60 -1.74 13.08
C PRO A 262 6.75 -0.80 12.70
N SER A 263 6.61 0.50 12.97
CA SER A 263 7.58 1.53 12.66
C SER A 263 8.84 1.51 13.53
N ALA A 264 8.97 0.58 14.47
CA ALA A 264 10.08 0.51 15.43
C ALA A 264 10.20 1.77 16.31
N GLY A 265 9.04 2.29 16.75
CA GLY A 265 8.95 3.38 17.74
C GLY A 265 8.80 4.78 17.16
N HIS A 266 8.70 4.93 15.83
CA HIS A 266 8.35 6.19 15.17
C HIS A 266 6.85 6.55 15.30
N ASP A 267 6.03 5.60 15.75
CA ASP A 267 4.70 5.82 16.27
C ASP A 267 4.38 4.85 17.42
N VAL A 268 3.37 5.21 18.23
CA VAL A 268 2.95 4.41 19.39
C VAL A 268 1.45 4.51 19.66
N ILE A 269 0.90 3.54 20.39
CA ILE A 269 -0.45 3.63 20.96
C ILE A 269 -0.37 3.93 22.47
N MET A 270 -1.12 4.95 22.89
CA MET A 270 -1.12 5.45 24.27
C MET A 270 -2.51 5.46 24.89
N LEU A 271 -2.55 5.22 26.20
CA LEU A 271 -3.66 5.58 27.07
C LEU A 271 -3.54 7.08 27.39
N ASP A 272 -4.50 7.89 26.96
CA ASP A 272 -4.51 9.35 27.15
C ASP A 272 -5.36 9.75 28.37
N TYR A 273 -4.71 10.41 29.33
CA TYR A 273 -5.33 10.85 30.58
C TYR A 273 -5.61 12.35 30.64
N ARG A 274 -5.37 13.12 29.57
CA ARG A 274 -5.56 14.59 29.56
C ARG A 274 -6.96 15.01 30.02
N HIS A 275 -7.98 14.23 29.67
CA HIS A 275 -9.38 14.56 29.95
C HIS A 275 -9.92 13.98 31.26
N CYS A 276 -9.40 12.84 31.72
CA CYS A 276 -9.94 12.11 32.87
C CYS A 276 -9.08 12.24 34.14
N GLY A 277 -7.85 12.72 34.02
CA GLY A 277 -6.88 12.79 35.11
C GLY A 277 -6.31 11.43 35.50
N PRO A 278 -5.28 11.36 36.35
CA PRO A 278 -4.47 10.15 36.55
C PRO A 278 -5.19 8.93 37.14
N GLU A 279 -6.37 9.14 37.73
CA GLU A 279 -7.21 8.09 38.32
C GLU A 279 -8.44 7.77 37.47
N GLY A 280 -8.63 8.44 36.34
CA GLY A 280 -9.79 8.30 35.47
C GLY A 280 -9.68 7.14 34.48
N GLU A 281 -10.76 6.90 33.73
CA GLU A 281 -10.68 5.98 32.57
C GLU A 281 -10.07 6.75 31.39
N PRO A 282 -8.90 6.33 30.87
CA PRO A 282 -8.27 6.99 29.75
C PRO A 282 -8.91 6.62 28.41
N GLU A 283 -8.70 7.49 27.43
CA GLU A 283 -8.98 7.22 26.03
C GLU A 283 -7.79 6.50 25.39
N VAL A 284 -7.95 5.94 24.20
CA VAL A 284 -6.85 5.37 23.41
C VAL A 284 -6.56 6.28 22.23
N ILE A 285 -5.28 6.61 22.05
CA ILE A 285 -4.76 7.47 20.98
C ILE A 285 -3.58 6.81 20.28
N HIS A 286 -3.36 7.18 19.03
CA HIS A 286 -2.11 7.00 18.30
C HIS A 286 -1.30 8.30 18.37
N VAL A 287 0.03 8.18 18.47
CA VAL A 287 0.93 9.32 18.42
C VAL A 287 2.03 9.07 17.39
N ASP A 288 2.13 9.95 16.41
CA ASP A 288 3.07 9.85 15.29
C ASP A 288 4.22 10.86 15.43
N GLN A 289 5.42 10.35 15.68
CA GLN A 289 6.61 11.17 15.89
C GLN A 289 7.10 11.84 14.59
N GLU A 290 6.94 11.20 13.44
CA GLU A 290 7.32 11.78 12.13
C GLU A 290 6.43 12.97 11.76
N SER A 291 5.17 12.94 12.21
CA SER A 291 4.20 14.03 12.06
C SER A 291 4.22 15.03 13.23
N ASN A 292 5.40 15.27 13.83
CA ASN A 292 5.60 16.19 14.97
C ASN A 292 4.69 15.83 16.17
N TYR A 293 4.70 14.56 16.54
CA TYR A 293 3.88 13.99 17.63
C TYR A 293 2.39 14.30 17.43
N GLU A 294 1.89 14.13 16.19
CA GLU A 294 0.47 14.24 15.90
C GLU A 294 -0.31 13.20 16.70
N ILE A 295 -1.42 13.62 17.30
CA ILE A 295 -2.24 12.77 18.16
C ILE A 295 -3.53 12.48 17.42
N THR A 296 -3.79 11.22 17.15
CA THR A 296 -5.02 10.76 16.53
C THR A 296 -5.85 9.99 17.56
N PHE A 297 -7.08 10.44 17.80
CA PHE A 297 -8.02 9.69 18.65
C PHE A 297 -8.29 8.30 18.05
N LEU A 298 -8.39 7.24 18.84
CA LEU A 298 -8.74 5.91 18.33
C LEU A 298 -10.03 5.39 18.96
N ALA A 299 -10.07 5.35 20.29
CA ALA A 299 -11.20 4.78 21.01
C ALA A 299 -11.45 5.48 22.35
N PRO A 300 -12.70 5.47 22.83
CA PRO A 300 -13.08 6.14 24.08
C PRO A 300 -12.62 5.39 25.34
N ASP A 301 -12.22 4.12 25.22
CA ASP A 301 -11.57 3.33 26.27
C ASP A 301 -10.81 2.13 25.68
N TYR A 302 -10.01 1.45 26.51
CA TYR A 302 -9.20 0.31 26.10
C TYR A 302 -10.03 -0.87 25.57
N GLU A 303 -11.18 -1.16 26.18
CA GLU A 303 -12.03 -2.26 25.70
C GLU A 303 -12.55 -2.00 24.29
N THR A 304 -12.99 -0.75 24.01
CA THR A 304 -13.47 -0.36 22.68
C THR A 304 -12.35 -0.45 21.64
N PHE A 305 -11.12 -0.05 22.00
CA PHE A 305 -9.95 -0.23 21.13
C PHE A 305 -9.71 -1.70 20.78
N ILE A 306 -9.62 -2.56 21.80
CA ILE A 306 -9.35 -4.00 21.61
C ILE A 306 -10.43 -4.67 20.75
N ARG A 307 -11.69 -4.30 20.92
CA ARG A 307 -12.81 -4.83 20.11
C ARG A 307 -12.83 -4.30 18.68
N GLY A 308 -12.21 -3.15 18.43
CA GLY A 308 -12.14 -2.51 17.12
C GLY A 308 -10.99 -3.01 16.24
N LEU A 309 -10.09 -3.84 16.78
CA LEU A 309 -9.00 -4.41 16.00
C LEU A 309 -9.52 -5.42 14.97
N VAL A 310 -9.08 -5.25 13.73
CA VAL A 310 -9.36 -6.12 12.58
C VAL A 310 -8.06 -6.78 12.10
N ASN A 311 -8.22 -7.85 11.33
CA ASN A 311 -7.07 -8.54 10.73
C ASN A 311 -6.46 -7.69 9.60
N GLU A 312 -5.15 -7.76 9.44
CA GLU A 312 -4.43 -7.00 8.39
C GLU A 312 -4.86 -7.39 6.97
N GLU A 313 -5.38 -8.61 6.76
CA GLU A 313 -5.90 -9.08 5.46
C GLU A 313 -7.05 -8.20 4.92
N VAL A 314 -7.73 -7.42 5.78
CA VAL A 314 -8.74 -6.43 5.35
C VAL A 314 -8.11 -5.33 4.47
N TYR A 315 -6.81 -5.10 4.62
CA TYR A 315 -6.04 -4.08 3.89
C TYR A 315 -5.10 -4.70 2.83
N ASP A 316 -5.19 -6.01 2.59
CA ASP A 316 -4.42 -6.67 1.53
C ASP A 316 -5.05 -6.39 0.16
N THR A 317 -4.49 -5.42 -0.55
CA THR A 317 -4.91 -5.04 -1.91
C THR A 317 -4.25 -5.88 -3.00
N SER A 318 -3.43 -6.88 -2.66
CA SER A 318 -2.58 -7.57 -3.64
C SER A 318 -3.34 -8.22 -4.80
N GLU A 319 -4.55 -8.75 -4.54
CA GLU A 319 -5.39 -9.29 -5.62
C GLU A 319 -5.99 -8.18 -6.48
N GLU A 320 -6.43 -7.06 -5.89
CA GLU A 320 -6.93 -5.90 -6.65
C GLU A 320 -5.83 -5.29 -7.53
N ASP A 321 -4.62 -5.11 -6.97
CA ASP A 321 -3.44 -4.61 -7.68
C ASP A 321 -3.06 -5.54 -8.83
N LYS A 322 -3.09 -6.85 -8.59
CA LYS A 322 -2.86 -7.86 -9.62
C LYS A 322 -3.90 -7.76 -10.74
N GLN A 323 -5.18 -7.61 -10.42
CA GLN A 323 -6.24 -7.46 -11.42
C GLN A 323 -6.07 -6.16 -12.22
N GLU A 324 -5.65 -5.07 -11.56
CA GLU A 324 -5.34 -3.83 -12.26
C GLU A 324 -4.15 -4.01 -13.22
N ASP A 325 -3.08 -4.66 -12.78
CA ASP A 325 -1.92 -4.94 -13.61
C ASP A 325 -2.24 -5.88 -14.78
N LEU A 326 -3.10 -6.89 -14.58
CA LEU A 326 -3.63 -7.74 -15.66
C LEU A 326 -4.41 -6.91 -16.68
N ARG A 327 -5.25 -5.97 -16.23
CA ARG A 327 -5.96 -5.03 -17.11
C ARG A 327 -4.99 -4.12 -17.86
N LYS A 328 -3.98 -3.58 -17.17
CA LYS A 328 -2.93 -2.73 -17.76
C LYS A 328 -2.19 -3.48 -18.86
N VAL A 329 -1.62 -4.65 -18.58
CA VAL A 329 -0.85 -5.39 -19.58
C VAL A 329 -1.72 -5.93 -20.72
N GLY A 330 -2.98 -6.28 -20.43
CA GLY A 330 -3.92 -6.80 -21.42
C GLY A 330 -4.44 -5.76 -22.41
N SER A 331 -4.59 -4.49 -22.00
CA SER A 331 -5.36 -3.52 -22.80
C SER A 331 -4.83 -2.08 -22.80
N ALA A 332 -3.94 -1.69 -21.89
CA ALA A 332 -3.45 -0.32 -21.85
C ALA A 332 -2.69 0.05 -23.13
N PRO A 333 -2.77 1.32 -23.57
CA PRO A 333 -2.01 1.80 -24.71
C PRO A 333 -0.51 1.71 -24.43
N PHE A 334 0.24 1.27 -25.43
CA PHE A 334 1.70 1.31 -25.39
C PHE A 334 2.21 2.76 -25.39
N SER A 335 3.44 2.94 -24.88
CA SER A 335 4.13 4.21 -25.02
C SER A 335 4.29 4.56 -26.50
N PRO A 336 4.35 5.86 -26.87
CA PRO A 336 4.55 6.26 -28.26
C PRO A 336 5.77 5.60 -28.90
N LEU A 337 6.84 5.41 -28.13
CA LEU A 337 8.05 4.74 -28.59
C LEU A 337 7.81 3.23 -28.79
N LEU A 338 7.21 2.54 -27.82
CA LEU A 338 6.98 1.10 -27.95
C LEU A 338 6.03 0.80 -29.12
N GLN A 339 4.99 1.61 -29.32
CA GLN A 339 4.10 1.48 -30.47
C GLN A 339 4.85 1.70 -31.79
N GLU A 340 5.66 2.75 -31.89
CA GLU A 340 6.48 3.03 -33.08
C GLU A 340 7.41 1.86 -33.42
N LEU A 341 8.00 1.22 -32.41
CA LEU A 341 8.88 0.07 -32.59
C LEU A 341 8.11 -1.16 -33.06
N CYS A 342 6.92 -1.43 -32.49
CA CYS A 342 6.05 -2.52 -32.90
C CYS A 342 5.59 -2.37 -34.37
N ASP A 343 5.20 -1.17 -34.78
CA ASP A 343 4.71 -0.88 -36.15
C ASP A 343 5.77 -1.12 -37.25
N GLN A 344 7.05 -1.15 -36.88
CA GLN A 344 8.17 -1.36 -37.80
C GLN A 344 8.58 -2.83 -37.94
N VAL A 345 8.02 -3.74 -37.12
CA VAL A 345 8.33 -5.17 -37.17
C VAL A 345 7.72 -5.80 -38.41
N THR A 346 8.50 -6.63 -39.10
CA THR A 346 8.03 -7.40 -40.28
C THR A 346 8.16 -8.90 -40.11
N GLU A 347 8.90 -9.33 -39.10
CA GLU A 347 9.21 -10.74 -38.83
C GLU A 347 8.07 -11.49 -38.11
N MET A 348 7.09 -10.76 -37.57
CA MET A 348 5.93 -11.29 -36.83
C MET A 348 4.69 -10.45 -37.14
N ASP A 349 3.54 -11.11 -37.29
CA ASP A 349 2.28 -10.45 -37.64
C ASP A 349 1.60 -9.78 -36.43
N ASP A 350 1.76 -10.35 -35.23
CA ASP A 350 1.13 -9.87 -33.98
C ASP A 350 2.17 -9.68 -32.84
N ILE A 351 3.17 -8.83 -33.06
CA ILE A 351 4.19 -8.55 -32.02
C ILE A 351 3.59 -7.88 -30.77
N GLU A 352 2.54 -7.06 -30.94
CA GLU A 352 1.83 -6.45 -29.82
C GLU A 352 1.17 -7.51 -28.94
N GLY A 353 0.42 -8.46 -29.53
CA GLY A 353 -0.19 -9.56 -28.80
C GLY A 353 0.84 -10.43 -28.09
N VAL A 354 2.02 -10.64 -28.68
CA VAL A 354 3.14 -11.35 -28.03
C VAL A 354 3.65 -10.61 -26.80
N ILE A 355 3.89 -9.30 -26.89
CA ILE A 355 4.32 -8.47 -25.75
C ILE A 355 3.29 -8.56 -24.62
N ARG A 356 2.00 -8.40 -24.95
CA ARG A 356 0.91 -8.48 -23.99
C ARG A 356 0.88 -9.84 -23.29
N LYS A 357 0.95 -10.94 -24.05
CA LYS A 357 1.00 -12.31 -23.49
C LYS A 357 2.19 -12.53 -22.55
N ILE A 358 3.39 -12.09 -22.92
CA ILE A 358 4.57 -12.20 -22.06
C ILE A 358 4.34 -11.43 -20.75
N CYS A 359 3.83 -10.20 -20.84
CA CYS A 359 3.59 -9.37 -19.68
C CYS A 359 2.44 -9.91 -18.79
N THR A 360 1.38 -10.48 -19.37
CA THR A 360 0.32 -11.19 -18.64
C THR A 360 0.90 -12.33 -17.80
N ARG A 361 1.75 -13.20 -18.39
CA ARG A 361 2.36 -14.30 -17.64
C ARG A 361 3.27 -13.82 -16.50
N ILE A 362 3.98 -12.72 -16.71
CA ILE A 362 4.77 -12.06 -15.66
C ILE A 362 3.86 -11.67 -14.48
N VAL A 363 2.72 -11.02 -14.75
CA VAL A 363 1.75 -10.64 -13.71
C VAL A 363 1.13 -11.85 -13.04
N GLU A 364 0.69 -12.86 -13.80
CA GLU A 364 0.11 -14.10 -13.25
C GLU A 364 1.07 -14.82 -12.30
N LYS A 365 2.36 -14.86 -12.66
CA LYS A 365 3.39 -15.56 -11.90
C LYS A 365 3.88 -14.78 -10.68
N LYS A 366 3.92 -13.45 -10.76
CA LYS A 366 4.48 -12.58 -9.71
C LYS A 366 3.44 -11.88 -8.84
N GLY A 367 2.19 -11.83 -9.28
CA GLY A 367 1.12 -11.03 -8.70
C GLY A 367 1.16 -9.55 -9.09
N HIS A 368 2.16 -9.08 -9.84
CA HIS A 368 2.31 -7.67 -10.22
C HIS A 368 3.21 -7.50 -11.46
N PHE A 369 3.13 -6.35 -12.11
CA PHE A 369 3.87 -6.06 -13.34
C PHE A 369 5.26 -5.48 -13.07
N SER A 370 6.26 -6.36 -12.95
CA SER A 370 7.67 -5.97 -12.78
C SER A 370 8.62 -6.87 -13.58
N LEU A 371 9.73 -6.31 -14.06
CA LEU A 371 10.77 -7.06 -14.78
C LEU A 371 11.97 -7.35 -13.86
N HIS A 372 12.28 -8.62 -13.61
CA HIS A 372 13.36 -9.08 -12.71
C HIS A 372 14.33 -10.06 -13.40
N VAL A 373 15.21 -10.72 -12.63
CA VAL A 373 16.14 -11.75 -13.13
C VAL A 373 15.44 -13.12 -13.26
N ASP A 374 14.34 -13.15 -14.00
CA ASP A 374 13.61 -14.38 -14.34
C ASP A 374 13.47 -14.51 -15.86
N GLU A 375 13.12 -15.72 -16.31
CA GLU A 375 13.13 -16.07 -17.73
C GLU A 375 12.22 -15.17 -18.58
N GLU A 376 11.02 -14.86 -18.11
CA GLU A 376 10.04 -14.07 -18.88
C GLU A 376 10.43 -12.59 -18.92
N SER A 377 10.86 -12.04 -17.79
CA SER A 377 11.39 -10.69 -17.73
C SER A 377 12.62 -10.54 -18.62
N THR A 378 13.49 -11.55 -18.60
CA THR A 378 14.69 -11.64 -19.44
C THR A 378 14.36 -11.70 -20.93
N LEU A 379 13.31 -12.44 -21.31
CA LEU A 379 12.77 -12.44 -22.67
C LEU A 379 12.24 -11.06 -23.06
N MET A 380 11.58 -10.35 -22.14
CA MET A 380 11.08 -9.01 -22.38
C MET A 380 12.21 -7.97 -22.56
N TYR A 381 13.31 -8.10 -21.82
CA TYR A 381 14.51 -7.28 -22.04
C TYR A 381 15.14 -7.57 -23.41
N ASP A 382 15.28 -8.85 -23.78
CA ASP A 382 15.79 -9.26 -25.10
C ASP A 382 14.90 -8.70 -26.23
N LEU A 383 13.57 -8.78 -26.09
CA LEU A 383 12.59 -8.24 -27.04
C LEU A 383 12.74 -6.73 -27.19
N GLN A 384 12.75 -5.96 -26.10
CA GLN A 384 12.86 -4.50 -26.15
C GLN A 384 14.15 -4.05 -26.84
N PHE A 385 15.27 -4.72 -26.56
CA PHE A 385 16.54 -4.43 -27.22
C PHE A 385 16.50 -4.76 -28.71
N TRP A 386 15.92 -5.90 -29.09
CA TRP A 386 15.78 -6.27 -30.51
C TRP A 386 14.91 -5.28 -31.27
N LEU A 387 13.75 -4.92 -30.71
CA LEU A 387 12.86 -3.92 -31.29
C LEU A 387 13.58 -2.60 -31.55
N TYR A 388 14.24 -2.07 -30.52
CA TYR A 388 14.92 -0.79 -30.62
C TYR A 388 16.09 -0.81 -31.61
N THR A 389 16.96 -1.81 -31.52
CA THR A 389 18.14 -1.89 -32.41
C THR A 389 17.80 -2.27 -33.85
N SER A 390 16.65 -2.88 -34.10
CA SER A 390 16.15 -3.12 -35.47
C SER A 390 15.63 -1.83 -36.12
N ALA A 391 14.87 -1.02 -35.38
CA ALA A 391 14.39 0.29 -35.83
C ALA A 391 15.52 1.32 -35.95
N TYR A 392 16.53 1.23 -35.06
CA TYR A 392 17.67 2.14 -34.98
C TYR A 392 19.00 1.37 -35.07
N PRO A 393 19.44 0.92 -36.27
CA PRO A 393 20.63 0.06 -36.43
C PRO A 393 21.96 0.68 -35.99
N ASN A 394 22.03 2.02 -35.88
CA ASN A 394 23.23 2.74 -35.45
C ASN A 394 23.22 3.04 -33.94
N THR A 395 22.58 2.19 -33.12
CA THR A 395 22.43 2.39 -31.68
C THR A 395 23.72 2.07 -30.93
N SER A 396 24.25 3.05 -30.21
CA SER A 396 25.33 2.86 -29.23
C SER A 396 24.79 2.45 -27.85
N ARG A 397 25.68 2.00 -26.96
CA ARG A 397 25.35 1.66 -25.58
C ARG A 397 24.65 2.80 -24.84
N ASP A 398 25.24 3.99 -24.87
CA ASP A 398 24.74 5.15 -24.12
C ASP A 398 23.34 5.54 -24.60
N GLN A 399 23.11 5.51 -25.91
CA GLN A 399 21.80 5.78 -26.51
C GLN A 399 20.74 4.76 -26.06
N TYR A 400 21.08 3.47 -26.01
CA TYR A 400 20.15 2.45 -25.54
C TYR A 400 19.80 2.62 -24.06
N LEU A 401 20.80 2.90 -23.21
CA LEU A 401 20.58 3.12 -21.78
C LEU A 401 19.73 4.37 -21.51
N GLU A 402 19.91 5.43 -22.29
CA GLU A 402 19.12 6.66 -22.19
C GLU A 402 17.65 6.45 -22.60
N ILE A 403 17.41 5.66 -23.66
CA ILE A 403 16.07 5.48 -24.21
C ILE A 403 15.25 4.40 -23.48
N TYR A 404 15.90 3.44 -22.82
CA TYR A 404 15.25 2.28 -22.22
C TYR A 404 14.03 2.65 -21.36
N SER A 405 14.20 3.68 -20.53
CA SER A 405 13.17 4.14 -19.60
C SER A 405 11.87 4.56 -20.30
N LYS A 406 11.94 5.04 -21.55
CA LYS A 406 10.80 5.53 -22.32
C LYS A 406 10.01 4.41 -23.01
N MET A 407 10.55 3.18 -23.06
CA MET A 407 9.85 2.05 -23.70
C MET A 407 8.76 1.52 -22.79
N ILE A 408 9.14 0.88 -21.67
CA ILE A 408 8.21 0.26 -20.72
C ILE A 408 8.34 0.83 -19.32
N ALA A 409 9.54 1.15 -18.83
CA ALA A 409 9.71 1.48 -17.41
C ALA A 409 8.92 2.74 -16.98
N PHE A 410 8.85 3.75 -17.86
CA PHE A 410 8.04 4.95 -17.74
C PHE A 410 7.23 5.18 -19.03
N GLY A 411 6.66 4.11 -19.57
CA GLY A 411 5.92 4.10 -20.84
C GLY A 411 4.50 4.70 -20.81
N GLY A 412 4.06 5.25 -19.67
CA GLY A 412 2.67 5.69 -19.48
C GLY A 412 1.81 4.58 -18.86
N GLU A 413 0.62 4.32 -19.41
CA GLU A 413 -0.34 3.38 -18.82
C GLU A 413 0.14 1.91 -18.89
N PHE A 414 0.76 1.51 -20.00
CA PHE A 414 1.50 0.25 -20.07
C PHE A 414 2.93 0.49 -19.54
N SER A 415 3.13 0.39 -18.24
CA SER A 415 4.46 0.56 -17.63
C SER A 415 4.66 -0.24 -16.35
N THR A 416 5.93 -0.50 -16.02
CA THR A 416 6.32 -1.11 -14.74
C THR A 416 6.45 -0.09 -13.60
N GLY A 417 6.19 1.20 -13.86
CA GLY A 417 6.31 2.29 -12.88
C GLY A 417 7.74 2.63 -12.43
N GLY A 418 8.75 1.88 -12.88
CA GLY A 418 10.15 2.11 -12.53
C GLY A 418 11.08 0.96 -12.93
N TYR A 419 12.37 1.17 -12.70
CA TYR A 419 13.44 0.18 -12.85
C TYR A 419 14.70 0.63 -12.12
N ALA A 420 15.59 -0.33 -11.79
CA ALA A 420 16.92 -0.02 -11.26
C ALA A 420 17.89 0.30 -12.44
N PRO A 421 18.46 1.52 -12.55
CA PRO A 421 19.28 1.89 -13.71
C PRO A 421 20.50 1.01 -13.93
N GLY A 422 21.16 0.54 -12.86
CA GLY A 422 22.30 -0.38 -12.95
C GLY A 422 21.95 -1.73 -13.59
N PHE A 423 20.69 -2.17 -13.44
CA PHE A 423 20.25 -3.48 -13.89
C PHE A 423 20.32 -3.65 -15.41
N ILE A 424 19.92 -2.63 -16.18
CA ILE A 424 19.94 -2.71 -17.65
C ILE A 424 21.37 -2.73 -18.18
N SER A 425 22.26 -1.98 -17.55
CA SER A 425 23.70 -2.03 -17.85
C SER A 425 24.27 -3.44 -17.60
N ASP A 426 23.93 -4.04 -16.45
CA ASP A 426 24.39 -5.38 -16.09
C ASP A 426 23.82 -6.47 -17.01
N TRP A 427 22.54 -6.37 -17.37
CA TRP A 427 21.89 -7.25 -18.34
C TRP A 427 22.59 -7.16 -19.72
N LEU A 428 22.90 -5.95 -20.18
CA LEU A 428 23.58 -5.73 -21.45
C LEU A 428 25.00 -6.32 -21.44
N ASP A 429 25.74 -6.13 -20.35
CA ASP A 429 27.08 -6.70 -20.17
C ASP A 429 27.07 -8.22 -20.16
N GLU A 430 26.06 -8.83 -19.53
CA GLU A 430 25.88 -10.27 -19.54
C GLU A 430 25.61 -10.79 -20.96
N ARG A 431 24.77 -10.12 -21.75
CA ARG A 431 24.50 -10.51 -23.13
C ARG A 431 25.71 -10.39 -24.04
N ILE A 432 26.53 -9.36 -23.85
CA ILE A 432 27.79 -9.19 -24.57
C ILE A 432 28.77 -10.31 -24.17
N ARG A 433 28.88 -10.63 -22.88
CA ARG A 433 29.74 -11.71 -22.37
C ARG A 433 29.35 -13.09 -22.91
N GLN A 434 28.05 -13.32 -23.06
CA GLN A 434 27.49 -14.54 -23.67
C GLN A 434 27.69 -14.60 -25.19
N GLY A 435 28.19 -13.53 -25.83
CA GLY A 435 28.34 -13.44 -27.28
C GLY A 435 27.01 -13.31 -28.03
N ARG A 436 25.91 -12.99 -27.32
CA ARG A 436 24.59 -12.81 -27.92
C ARG A 436 24.43 -11.42 -28.53
N ILE A 437 24.99 -10.40 -27.88
CA ILE A 437 25.10 -9.04 -28.41
C ILE A 437 26.54 -8.78 -28.81
N VAL A 438 26.73 -8.14 -29.97
CA VAL A 438 28.04 -7.71 -30.47
C VAL A 438 28.05 -6.21 -30.69
N GLU A 439 29.21 -5.61 -30.44
CA GLU A 439 29.48 -4.21 -30.73
C GLU A 439 30.42 -4.12 -31.93
N THR A 440 29.93 -3.56 -33.05
CA THR A 440 30.73 -3.34 -34.26
C THR A 440 30.78 -1.86 -34.56
N GLU A 441 31.98 -1.27 -34.60
CA GLU A 441 32.17 0.18 -34.82
C GLU A 441 31.38 1.07 -33.83
N GLY A 442 31.18 0.60 -32.59
CA GLY A 442 30.42 1.32 -31.55
C GLY A 442 28.91 1.08 -31.59
N MET A 443 28.41 0.23 -32.50
CA MET A 443 26.99 -0.05 -32.70
C MET A 443 26.63 -1.44 -32.17
N LEU A 444 25.58 -1.50 -31.36
CA LEU A 444 25.07 -2.70 -30.73
C LEU A 444 24.05 -3.40 -31.62
N ARG A 445 24.15 -4.72 -31.72
CA ARG A 445 23.13 -5.59 -32.33
C ARG A 445 23.17 -6.99 -31.76
N PHE A 446 22.06 -7.72 -31.85
CA PHE A 446 22.10 -9.17 -31.70
C PHE A 446 22.96 -9.81 -32.80
N THR A 447 23.63 -10.90 -32.45
CA THR A 447 24.15 -11.84 -33.46
C THR A 447 22.98 -12.49 -34.20
N ASP A 448 23.23 -12.95 -35.43
CA ASP A 448 22.18 -13.55 -36.26
C ASP A 448 21.57 -14.79 -35.56
N GLU A 449 22.43 -15.60 -34.91
CA GLU A 449 22.02 -16.75 -34.09
C GLU A 449 21.16 -16.33 -32.88
N ALA A 450 21.57 -15.28 -32.13
CA ALA A 450 20.80 -14.82 -30.98
C ALA A 450 19.45 -14.20 -31.39
N LYS A 451 19.38 -13.53 -32.54
CA LYS A 451 18.14 -13.02 -33.12
C LYS A 451 17.20 -14.18 -33.51
N GLU A 452 17.72 -15.22 -34.16
CA GLU A 452 16.93 -16.39 -34.55
C GLU A 452 16.34 -17.11 -33.32
N GLN A 453 17.16 -17.33 -32.28
CA GLN A 453 16.70 -17.90 -31.01
C GLN A 453 15.65 -17.03 -30.29
N LEU A 454 15.81 -15.71 -30.33
CA LEU A 454 14.80 -14.80 -29.77
C LEU A 454 13.48 -14.94 -30.54
N LEU A 455 13.51 -14.87 -31.87
CA LEU A 455 12.31 -14.99 -32.69
C LEU A 455 11.61 -16.34 -32.54
N GLU A 456 12.36 -17.44 -32.34
CA GLU A 456 11.80 -18.74 -32.01
C GLU A 456 11.02 -18.69 -30.68
N LYS A 457 11.62 -18.15 -29.62
CA LYS A 457 10.94 -17.97 -28.32
C LYS A 457 9.73 -17.03 -28.40
N LEU A 458 9.79 -16.00 -29.23
CA LEU A 458 8.66 -15.09 -29.42
C LEU A 458 7.52 -15.74 -30.18
N LYS A 459 7.81 -16.58 -31.19
CA LYS A 459 6.80 -17.40 -31.89
C LYS A 459 6.23 -18.47 -30.97
N GLU A 460 7.03 -19.06 -30.10
CA GLU A 460 6.53 -19.92 -29.03
C GLU A 460 5.64 -19.13 -28.06
N ALA A 461 5.89 -17.84 -27.80
CA ALA A 461 4.97 -17.02 -27.01
C ALA A 461 3.72 -16.58 -27.80
N GLU A 462 3.82 -16.48 -29.13
CA GLU A 462 2.72 -16.17 -30.07
C GLU A 462 1.74 -17.35 -30.17
N VAL A 463 2.27 -18.56 -30.37
CA VAL A 463 1.55 -19.84 -30.53
C VAL A 463 1.27 -20.49 -29.17
N GLY A 464 2.18 -20.37 -28.22
CA GLY A 464 2.15 -20.98 -26.89
C GLY A 464 1.39 -20.13 -25.89
N GLY A 465 0.07 -20.20 -26.00
CA GLY A 465 -0.64 -20.78 -24.87
C GLY A 465 -0.77 -22.26 -25.16
N ALA A 466 0.11 -23.11 -24.62
CA ALA A 466 -0.39 -24.43 -24.26
C ALA A 466 -1.41 -24.16 -23.15
N VAL A 467 -2.66 -23.89 -23.54
CA VAL A 467 -3.78 -23.91 -22.59
C VAL A 467 -3.61 -25.22 -21.85
N ASP A 468 -3.40 -25.15 -20.53
CA ASP A 468 -3.36 -26.39 -19.74
C ASP A 468 -4.72 -27.05 -19.95
N LEU A 469 -4.72 -28.07 -20.80
CA LEU A 469 -5.94 -28.75 -21.18
C LEU A 469 -6.50 -29.50 -19.99
N LYS A 470 -5.72 -29.73 -18.91
CA LYS A 470 -6.26 -30.37 -17.71
C LYS A 470 -7.52 -29.65 -17.23
N PRO A 471 -8.58 -30.41 -16.90
CA PRO A 471 -8.61 -31.86 -16.77
C PRO A 471 -8.88 -32.65 -18.07
N PHE A 472 -9.02 -32.00 -19.23
CA PHE A 472 -9.08 -32.67 -20.52
C PHE A 472 -7.75 -33.34 -20.91
N ILE A 473 -7.85 -34.55 -21.43
CA ILE A 473 -6.70 -35.38 -21.82
C ILE A 473 -6.84 -35.74 -23.30
N ILE A 474 -5.79 -35.51 -24.09
CA ILE A 474 -5.72 -35.96 -25.47
C ILE A 474 -5.23 -37.41 -25.51
N VAL A 475 -5.96 -38.28 -26.22
CA VAL A 475 -5.64 -39.68 -26.45
C VAL A 475 -5.48 -39.94 -27.95
N GLU A 476 -4.40 -40.60 -28.35
CA GLU A 476 -4.17 -41.01 -29.74
C GLU A 476 -4.86 -42.34 -30.03
N GLN A 477 -5.50 -42.46 -31.20
CA GLN A 477 -6.16 -43.68 -31.66
C GLN A 477 -5.29 -44.41 -32.70
N ASP A 478 -5.40 -45.74 -32.76
CA ASP A 478 -4.63 -46.61 -33.67
C ASP A 478 -4.84 -46.30 -35.17
N ASN A 479 -5.92 -45.59 -35.51
CA ASN A 479 -6.26 -45.19 -36.89
C ASN A 479 -5.68 -43.83 -37.30
N GLY A 480 -4.88 -43.18 -36.44
CA GLY A 480 -4.30 -41.85 -36.66
C GLY A 480 -5.19 -40.67 -36.27
N GLY A 481 -6.41 -40.92 -35.81
CA GLY A 481 -7.27 -39.92 -35.19
C GLY A 481 -6.88 -39.65 -33.73
N LYS A 482 -7.47 -38.59 -33.15
CA LYS A 482 -7.31 -38.26 -31.73
C LYS A 482 -8.69 -38.17 -31.06
N SER A 483 -8.71 -38.36 -29.74
CA SER A 483 -9.83 -38.01 -28.89
C SER A 483 -9.39 -37.10 -27.76
N VAL A 484 -10.30 -36.28 -27.27
CA VAL A 484 -10.18 -35.44 -26.08
C VAL A 484 -11.20 -35.98 -25.08
N ILE A 485 -10.72 -36.38 -23.91
CA ILE A 485 -11.55 -36.97 -22.87
C ILE A 485 -11.50 -36.15 -21.59
N LEU A 486 -12.60 -36.15 -20.86
CA LEU A 486 -12.68 -35.65 -19.49
C LEU A 486 -13.33 -36.72 -18.63
N SER A 487 -12.62 -37.17 -17.59
CA SER A 487 -13.24 -38.02 -16.56
C SER A 487 -14.15 -37.16 -15.69
N VAL A 488 -15.42 -37.56 -15.57
CA VAL A 488 -16.40 -36.87 -14.74
C VAL A 488 -15.92 -36.83 -13.30
N GLY A 489 -16.00 -35.67 -12.67
CA GLY A 489 -15.44 -35.41 -11.34
C GLY A 489 -15.73 -33.98 -10.89
N ASN A 490 -14.83 -33.38 -10.11
CA ASN A 490 -15.06 -32.07 -9.47
C ASN A 490 -14.81 -30.85 -10.38
N TYR A 491 -14.66 -31.04 -11.69
CA TYR A 491 -14.39 -29.94 -12.60
C TYR A 491 -15.69 -29.25 -13.01
N LYS A 492 -15.80 -27.94 -12.74
CA LYS A 492 -16.94 -27.08 -13.09
C LYS A 492 -18.31 -27.63 -12.67
N THR A 493 -18.36 -28.37 -11.55
CA THR A 493 -19.60 -28.97 -11.01
C THR A 493 -20.69 -27.94 -10.72
N GLU A 494 -20.29 -26.73 -10.34
CA GLU A 494 -21.16 -25.59 -10.07
C GLU A 494 -21.92 -25.09 -11.30
N VAL A 495 -21.42 -25.33 -12.50
CA VAL A 495 -22.11 -24.98 -13.75
C VAL A 495 -23.34 -25.87 -13.94
N PHE A 496 -23.17 -27.18 -13.73
CA PHE A 496 -24.25 -28.16 -13.88
C PHE A 496 -25.25 -28.11 -12.72
N ALA A 497 -24.78 -27.83 -11.50
CA ALA A 497 -25.64 -27.63 -10.33
C ALA A 497 -26.69 -26.51 -10.55
N ALA A 498 -26.39 -25.53 -11.39
CA ALA A 498 -27.33 -24.43 -11.70
C ALA A 498 -28.60 -24.90 -12.44
N ARG A 499 -28.57 -26.10 -13.07
CA ARG A 499 -29.72 -26.70 -13.78
C ARG A 499 -30.02 -28.12 -13.26
N GLU A 500 -29.66 -28.42 -12.01
CA GLU A 500 -29.93 -29.74 -11.39
C GLU A 500 -31.44 -30.06 -11.35
N GLU A 501 -32.29 -29.07 -11.10
CA GLU A 501 -33.75 -29.23 -11.11
C GLU A 501 -34.31 -29.64 -12.48
N GLU A 502 -33.59 -29.37 -13.56
CA GLU A 502 -33.97 -29.77 -14.92
C GLU A 502 -33.55 -31.22 -15.23
N GLY A 503 -32.62 -31.79 -14.46
CA GLY A 503 -32.12 -33.16 -14.61
C GLY A 503 -30.63 -33.28 -14.98
N PHE A 504 -29.88 -32.17 -15.03
CA PHE A 504 -28.43 -32.19 -15.26
C PHE A 504 -27.69 -32.65 -14.01
N GLU A 505 -26.70 -33.53 -14.17
CA GLU A 505 -25.92 -34.11 -13.07
C GLU A 505 -24.41 -33.79 -13.19
N GLY A 506 -24.00 -33.17 -14.31
CA GLY A 506 -22.60 -32.97 -14.67
C GLY A 506 -21.91 -34.24 -15.17
N ASN A 507 -22.69 -35.20 -15.66
CA ASN A 507 -22.17 -36.46 -16.21
C ASN A 507 -21.62 -36.26 -17.63
N GLY A 508 -21.05 -37.30 -18.25
CA GLY A 508 -20.41 -37.14 -19.56
C GLY A 508 -21.36 -36.74 -20.68
N TYR A 509 -22.65 -37.10 -20.60
CA TYR A 509 -23.67 -36.69 -21.58
C TYR A 509 -23.97 -35.19 -21.45
N ASP A 510 -24.06 -34.67 -20.23
CA ASP A 510 -24.26 -33.25 -19.95
C ASP A 510 -23.11 -32.40 -20.51
N TRP A 511 -21.88 -32.86 -20.31
CA TRP A 511 -20.68 -32.28 -20.92
C TRP A 511 -20.72 -32.36 -22.45
N GLY A 512 -21.22 -33.47 -23.01
CA GLY A 512 -21.43 -33.65 -24.44
C GLY A 512 -22.39 -32.62 -25.02
N SER A 513 -23.52 -32.39 -24.35
CA SER A 513 -24.53 -31.41 -24.75
C SER A 513 -23.97 -29.98 -24.70
N LEU A 514 -23.26 -29.61 -23.63
CA LEU A 514 -22.57 -28.31 -23.52
C LEU A 514 -21.52 -28.12 -24.62
N ALA A 515 -20.71 -29.14 -24.89
CA ALA A 515 -19.70 -29.11 -25.93
C ALA A 515 -20.31 -28.98 -27.34
N ALA A 516 -21.47 -29.59 -27.57
CA ALA A 516 -22.20 -29.46 -28.83
C ALA A 516 -22.70 -28.02 -29.05
N VAL A 517 -23.30 -27.38 -28.05
CA VAL A 517 -23.72 -25.97 -28.12
C VAL A 517 -22.52 -25.07 -28.39
N PHE A 518 -21.40 -25.28 -27.68
CA PHE A 518 -20.17 -24.54 -27.93
C PHE A 518 -19.66 -24.71 -29.37
N LEU A 519 -19.63 -25.95 -29.87
CA LEU A 519 -19.18 -26.26 -31.22
C LEU A 519 -20.06 -25.55 -32.27
N GLU A 520 -21.38 -25.60 -32.13
CA GLU A 520 -22.30 -24.97 -33.07
C GLU A 520 -22.22 -23.42 -33.06
N GLU A 521 -22.09 -22.82 -31.88
CA GLU A 521 -22.13 -21.35 -31.75
C GLU A 521 -20.76 -20.68 -31.93
N LYS A 522 -19.68 -21.34 -31.52
CA LYS A 522 -18.34 -20.74 -31.45
C LYS A 522 -17.38 -21.28 -32.51
N MET A 523 -17.60 -22.50 -33.00
CA MET A 523 -16.73 -23.15 -33.99
C MET A 523 -17.54 -23.90 -35.07
N PRO A 524 -18.52 -23.25 -35.73
CA PRO A 524 -19.42 -23.91 -36.68
C PRO A 524 -18.70 -24.55 -37.87
N GLU A 525 -17.51 -24.05 -38.22
CA GLU A 525 -16.64 -24.63 -39.25
C GLU A 525 -16.13 -26.04 -38.89
N LEU A 526 -16.09 -26.38 -37.60
CA LEU A 526 -15.64 -27.68 -37.09
C LEU A 526 -16.79 -28.65 -36.83
N ALA A 527 -18.06 -28.22 -36.92
CA ALA A 527 -19.22 -29.06 -36.59
C ALA A 527 -19.34 -30.34 -37.45
N GLY A 528 -18.79 -30.33 -38.66
CA GLY A 528 -18.74 -31.51 -39.55
C GLY A 528 -17.50 -32.41 -39.35
N ILE A 529 -16.58 -32.01 -38.46
CA ILE A 529 -15.24 -32.61 -38.30
C ILE A 529 -15.08 -33.20 -36.90
N ILE A 530 -15.66 -32.54 -35.88
CA ILE A 530 -15.64 -32.98 -34.48
C ILE A 530 -16.89 -33.82 -34.22
N HIS A 531 -16.70 -34.97 -33.57
CA HIS A 531 -17.78 -35.86 -33.19
C HIS A 531 -17.70 -36.16 -31.68
N PHE A 532 -18.85 -36.42 -31.06
CA PHE A 532 -18.96 -36.72 -29.64
C PHE A 532 -19.39 -38.17 -29.43
N ASP A 533 -18.83 -38.82 -28.42
CA ASP A 533 -19.20 -40.18 -27.98
C ASP A 533 -19.11 -40.29 -26.45
N PRO A 534 -19.90 -39.48 -25.70
CA PRO A 534 -19.84 -39.45 -24.25
C PRO A 534 -20.44 -40.72 -23.61
N GLU A 535 -19.99 -41.02 -22.39
CA GLU A 535 -20.57 -42.01 -21.50
C GLU A 535 -20.83 -41.39 -20.12
N ALA A 536 -21.63 -42.01 -19.27
CA ALA A 536 -22.00 -41.44 -17.96
C ALA A 536 -20.79 -40.98 -17.11
N GLY A 537 -19.66 -41.71 -17.18
CA GLY A 537 -18.44 -41.37 -16.43
C GLY A 537 -17.39 -40.57 -17.20
N MET A 538 -17.61 -40.26 -18.48
CA MET A 538 -16.59 -39.67 -19.33
C MET A 538 -17.20 -38.85 -20.48
N PHE A 539 -16.78 -37.61 -20.61
CA PHE A 539 -16.95 -36.87 -21.86
C PHE A 539 -15.88 -37.27 -22.87
N CYS A 540 -16.27 -37.43 -24.13
CA CYS A 540 -15.36 -37.75 -25.22
C CYS A 540 -15.75 -36.98 -26.50
N ALA A 541 -14.79 -36.25 -27.06
CA ALA A 541 -14.84 -35.70 -28.42
C ALA A 541 -13.72 -36.33 -29.26
N TYR A 542 -13.93 -36.61 -30.53
CA TYR A 542 -12.94 -37.23 -31.40
C TYR A 542 -12.99 -36.70 -32.83
N SER A 543 -11.85 -36.79 -33.51
CA SER A 543 -11.74 -36.48 -34.93
C SER A 543 -10.56 -37.20 -35.58
N SER A 544 -10.66 -37.45 -36.89
CA SER A 544 -9.50 -37.84 -37.72
C SER A 544 -8.60 -36.65 -38.08
N ASP A 545 -9.07 -35.42 -37.87
CA ASP A 545 -8.28 -34.20 -38.00
C ASP A 545 -7.73 -33.79 -36.63
N ALA A 546 -6.45 -34.11 -36.40
CA ALA A 546 -5.78 -33.86 -35.13
C ALA A 546 -5.64 -32.36 -34.81
N GLU A 547 -5.50 -31.51 -35.83
CA GLU A 547 -5.35 -30.06 -35.63
C GLU A 547 -6.69 -29.44 -35.26
N ALA A 548 -7.77 -29.83 -35.96
CA ALA A 548 -9.13 -29.41 -35.63
C ALA A 548 -9.54 -29.80 -34.21
N LEU A 549 -9.20 -31.02 -33.77
CA LEU A 549 -9.52 -31.47 -32.42
C LEU A 549 -8.76 -30.70 -31.34
N VAL A 550 -7.48 -30.40 -31.56
CA VAL A 550 -6.68 -29.61 -30.62
C VAL A 550 -7.21 -28.17 -30.56
N ALA A 551 -7.56 -27.58 -31.70
CA ALA A 551 -8.17 -26.25 -31.76
C ALA A 551 -9.49 -26.21 -30.98
N PHE A 552 -10.37 -27.20 -31.20
CA PHE A 552 -11.62 -27.34 -30.46
C PHE A 552 -11.38 -27.48 -28.94
N ALA A 553 -10.51 -28.39 -28.51
CA ALA A 553 -10.26 -28.63 -27.09
C ALA A 553 -9.70 -27.39 -26.39
N THR A 554 -8.81 -26.67 -27.06
CA THR A 554 -8.19 -25.44 -26.55
C THR A 554 -9.25 -24.35 -26.36
N ALA A 555 -10.07 -24.11 -27.40
CA ALA A 555 -11.11 -23.09 -27.35
C ALA A 555 -12.22 -23.45 -26.35
N PHE A 556 -12.61 -24.73 -26.28
CA PHE A 556 -13.60 -25.21 -25.33
C PHE A 556 -13.11 -25.10 -23.88
N LYS A 557 -11.84 -25.44 -23.62
CA LYS A 557 -11.22 -25.25 -22.31
C LYS A 557 -11.21 -23.78 -21.90
N LEU A 558 -10.85 -22.86 -22.80
CA LEU A 558 -10.90 -21.43 -22.52
C LEU A 558 -12.33 -20.96 -22.21
N ALA A 559 -13.32 -21.44 -22.96
CA ALA A 559 -14.72 -21.14 -22.68
C ALA A 559 -15.16 -21.67 -21.31
N CYS A 560 -14.68 -22.85 -20.89
CA CYS A 560 -14.97 -23.39 -19.56
C CYS A 560 -14.40 -22.52 -18.43
N GLU A 561 -13.29 -21.80 -18.65
CA GLU A 561 -12.71 -20.89 -17.66
C GLU A 561 -13.33 -19.49 -17.64
N ASP A 562 -14.18 -19.16 -18.61
CA ASP A 562 -15.01 -17.96 -18.59
C ASP A 562 -16.39 -18.30 -18.01
N ASP A 563 -16.59 -18.00 -16.72
CA ASP A 563 -17.81 -18.33 -15.99
C ASP A 563 -19.08 -17.70 -16.58
N VAL A 564 -18.97 -16.52 -17.20
CA VAL A 564 -20.13 -15.85 -17.83
C VAL A 564 -20.47 -16.57 -19.13
N LEU A 565 -19.46 -16.83 -19.96
CA LEU A 565 -19.63 -17.48 -21.24
C LEU A 565 -20.12 -18.92 -21.09
N ILE A 566 -19.52 -19.71 -20.19
CA ILE A 566 -19.90 -21.12 -20.03
C ILE A 566 -21.32 -21.28 -19.52
N ARG A 567 -21.77 -20.41 -18.60
CA ARG A 567 -23.15 -20.42 -18.10
C ARG A 567 -24.14 -19.98 -19.17
N ASP A 568 -23.78 -18.99 -19.98
CA ASP A 568 -24.59 -18.58 -21.13
C ASP A 568 -24.75 -19.74 -22.13
N LEU A 569 -23.65 -20.37 -22.56
CA LEU A 569 -23.69 -21.54 -23.44
C LEU A 569 -24.50 -22.69 -22.83
N PHE A 570 -24.27 -22.98 -21.55
CA PHE A 570 -24.96 -24.06 -20.86
C PHE A 570 -26.46 -23.80 -20.70
N SER A 571 -26.94 -22.55 -20.72
CA SER A 571 -28.37 -22.25 -20.70
C SER A 571 -29.16 -22.79 -21.91
N ARG A 572 -28.46 -23.14 -22.99
CA ARG A 572 -29.03 -23.68 -24.23
C ARG A 572 -28.73 -25.17 -24.43
N ALA A 573 -28.02 -25.80 -23.51
CA ALA A 573 -27.79 -27.24 -23.53
C ALA A 573 -29.12 -27.99 -23.29
N GLU A 574 -29.36 -29.05 -24.04
CA GLU A 574 -30.54 -29.91 -23.92
C GLU A 574 -30.14 -31.25 -23.27
N LEU A 575 -31.04 -31.84 -22.47
CA LEU A 575 -30.84 -33.19 -21.94
C LEU A 575 -31.04 -34.21 -23.06
N ASP A 576 -30.14 -35.18 -23.13
CA ASP A 576 -30.19 -36.29 -24.09
C ASP A 576 -31.12 -37.44 -23.62
#